data_AF-A0A978S4J7-F1
#
_entry.id   AF-A0A978S4J7-F1
#
_cell.length_a   1.000
_cell.length_b   1.000
_cell.length_c   1.000
_cell.angle_alpha   90.00
_cell.angle_beta   90.00
_cell.angle_gamma   90.00
#
_symmetry.space_group_name_H-M   'P 1'
#
loop_
_entity.id
_entity.type
_entity.pdbx_description
1 polymer ?
#
loop_
_entity_poly.entity_id
_entity_poly.type
_entity_poly.pdbx_seq_one_letter_code
_entity_poly.pdbx_strand_id
1 'polypeptide(L)'
;MTGIDWIILTFYGGCVAMVLVGMLASLWEDEVKIELNRNDLNAQLAANSLESSVGMNFKLAEKYKLNDELKHLDVEIKNTSNRDLYVDWDYSSFVDAAGRSQRLLRLTPGMSFDLLPPQVFSTIAPGKTLKEKLTAESTLKRDKETSLLTGAVPLIEFSKFKSTPTQKSTPTSFTFALRLALRQVDAQSSFSGNRFHVINCEFTAKKLPRQSLFSK
;
A
#
# COMPACT_ATOMS: atom_id res chain seq x y z
N MET A 1 -24.76 43.40 32.86
CA MET A 1 -23.90 42.99 31.73
C MET A 1 -23.65 44.21 30.89
N THR A 2 -22.40 44.68 30.87
CA THR A 2 -21.99 45.85 30.10
C THR A 2 -21.84 45.48 28.62
N GLY A 3 -21.81 46.47 27.72
CA GLY A 3 -21.66 46.21 26.27
C GLY A 3 -20.41 45.41 25.90
N ILE A 4 -19.38 45.44 26.75
CA ILE A 4 -18.14 44.67 26.58
C ILE A 4 -18.36 43.17 26.83
N ASP A 5 -19.24 42.80 27.77
CA ASP A 5 -19.56 41.39 28.08
C ASP A 5 -20.19 40.70 26.86
N TRP A 6 -21.02 41.41 26.11
CA TRP A 6 -21.64 40.90 24.87
C TRP A 6 -20.63 40.68 23.75
N ILE A 7 -19.65 41.58 23.60
CA ILE A 7 -18.58 41.44 22.60
C ILE A 7 -17.73 40.21 22.90
N ILE A 8 -17.35 40.03 24.17
CA ILE A 8 -16.54 38.88 24.62
C ILE A 8 -17.33 37.57 24.39
N LEU A 9 -18.61 37.53 24.76
CA LEU A 9 -19.45 36.34 24.60
C LEU A 9 -19.60 35.96 23.11
N THR A 10 -19.78 36.94 22.23
CA THR A 10 -19.97 36.71 20.80
C THR A 10 -18.68 36.22 20.14
N PHE A 11 -17.55 36.81 20.49
CA PHE A 11 -16.24 36.39 19.96
C PHE A 11 -15.88 34.99 20.43
N TYR A 12 -16.06 34.70 21.72
CA TYR A 12 -15.79 33.39 22.30
C TYR A 12 -16.73 32.32 21.73
N GLY A 13 -18.03 32.62 21.63
CA GLY A 13 -19.02 31.73 21.01
C GLY A 13 -18.71 31.43 19.55
N GLY A 14 -18.25 32.43 18.79
CA GLY A 14 -17.80 32.25 17.41
C GLY A 14 -16.57 31.34 17.28
N CYS A 15 -15.56 31.51 18.14
CA CYS A 15 -14.39 30.63 18.17
C CYS A 15 -14.77 29.18 18.50
N VAL A 16 -15.62 28.95 19.51
CA VAL A 16 -16.06 27.61 19.89
C VAL A 16 -16.89 26.97 18.77
N ALA A 17 -17.81 27.73 18.15
CA ALA A 17 -18.58 27.23 17.01
C ALA A 17 -17.69 26.85 15.82
N MET A 18 -16.67 27.65 15.51
CA MET A 18 -15.73 27.35 14.43
C MET A 18 -14.95 26.05 14.69
N VAL A 19 -14.47 25.84 15.93
CA VAL A 19 -13.78 24.60 16.31
C VAL A 19 -14.72 23.40 16.25
N LEU A 20 -15.96 23.54 16.71
CA LEU A 20 -16.97 22.48 16.65
C LEU A 20 -17.34 22.11 15.21
N VAL A 21 -17.50 23.09 14.33
CA VAL A 21 -17.74 22.86 12.89
C VAL A 21 -16.54 22.16 12.24
N GLY A 22 -15.32 22.56 12.57
CA GLY A 22 -14.11 21.87 12.10
C GLY A 22 -14.01 20.42 12.58
N MET A 23 -14.37 20.17 13.84
CA MET A 23 -14.42 18.82 14.43
C MET A 23 -15.50 17.95 13.75
N LEU A 24 -16.71 18.49 13.55
CA LEU A 24 -17.79 17.81 12.85
C LEU A 24 -17.43 17.50 11.39
N ALA A 25 -16.79 18.44 10.69
CA ALA A 25 -16.33 18.22 9.33
C ALA A 25 -15.30 17.09 9.24
N SER A 26 -14.40 16.95 10.22
CA SER A 26 -13.42 15.85 10.27
C SER A 26 -14.05 14.47 10.46
N LEU A 27 -15.20 14.39 11.15
CA LEU A 27 -15.98 13.15 11.31
C LEU A 27 -16.79 12.78 10.06
N TRP A 28 -16.90 13.69 9.09
CA TRP A 28 -17.69 13.53 7.88
C TRP A 28 -16.86 13.21 6.64
N GLU A 29 -15.53 13.13 6.75
CA GLU A 29 -14.68 12.73 5.64
C GLU A 29 -14.87 11.24 5.33
N ASP A 30 -15.12 10.93 4.05
CA ASP A 30 -15.17 9.56 3.57
C ASP A 30 -13.80 8.88 3.77
N GLU A 31 -13.79 7.74 4.44
CA GLU A 31 -12.59 6.96 4.70
C GLU A 31 -12.50 5.75 3.75
N VAL A 32 -11.27 5.36 3.42
CA VAL A 32 -10.95 4.18 2.62
C VAL A 32 -10.15 3.22 3.47
N LYS A 33 -10.54 1.94 3.45
CA LYS A 33 -9.81 0.86 4.09
C LYS A 33 -9.22 -0.05 3.02
N ILE A 34 -7.94 -0.39 3.16
CA ILE A 34 -7.28 -1.38 2.31
C ILE A 34 -7.16 -2.68 3.10
N GLU A 35 -7.65 -3.76 2.52
CA GLU A 35 -7.59 -5.10 3.12
C GLU A 35 -6.87 -6.05 2.18
N LEU A 36 -5.87 -6.76 2.70
CA LEU A 36 -5.25 -7.89 2.00
C LEU A 36 -6.20 -9.08 2.03
N ASN A 37 -6.38 -9.76 0.90
CA ASN A 37 -7.08 -11.03 0.84
C ASN A 37 -6.21 -12.15 1.46
N ARG A 38 -6.22 -12.23 2.79
CA ARG A 38 -5.42 -13.20 3.56
C ARG A 38 -5.79 -14.64 3.24
N ASN A 39 -7.05 -14.91 2.93
CA ASN A 39 -7.51 -16.26 2.62
C ASN A 39 -6.88 -16.76 1.32
N ASP A 40 -6.89 -15.91 0.29
CA ASP A 40 -6.26 -16.23 -0.99
C ASP A 40 -4.73 -16.34 -0.86
N LEU A 41 -4.09 -15.42 -0.14
CA LEU A 41 -2.66 -15.49 0.15
C LEU A 41 -2.28 -16.80 0.85
N ASN A 42 -2.99 -17.18 1.91
CA ASN A 42 -2.70 -18.41 2.64
C ASN A 42 -2.93 -19.65 1.78
N ALA A 43 -3.98 -19.66 0.96
CA ALA A 43 -4.23 -20.75 0.01
C ALA A 43 -3.10 -20.88 -1.03
N GLN A 44 -2.58 -19.76 -1.55
CA GLN A 44 -1.43 -19.76 -2.46
C GLN A 44 -0.15 -20.24 -1.76
N LEU A 45 0.10 -19.81 -0.52
CA LEU A 45 1.25 -20.28 0.26
C LEU A 45 1.17 -21.78 0.54
N ALA A 46 -0.01 -22.30 0.90
CA ALA A 46 -0.25 -23.72 1.10
C ALA A 46 -0.03 -24.52 -0.20
N ALA A 47 -0.60 -24.06 -1.32
CA ALA A 47 -0.44 -24.70 -2.64
C ALA A 47 1.04 -24.76 -3.10
N ASN A 48 1.85 -23.79 -2.68
CA ASN A 48 3.28 -23.74 -2.98
C ASN A 48 4.17 -24.42 -1.90
N SER A 49 3.58 -25.05 -0.87
CA SER A 49 4.31 -25.63 0.27
C SER A 49 5.16 -24.60 1.06
N LEU A 50 4.73 -23.34 1.07
CA LEU A 50 5.40 -22.22 1.73
C LEU A 50 4.72 -21.75 3.02
N GLU A 51 3.54 -22.27 3.36
CA GLU A 51 2.73 -21.81 4.51
C GLU A 51 3.49 -21.79 5.84
N SER A 52 4.33 -22.81 6.11
CA SER A 52 5.15 -22.89 7.32
C SER A 52 6.55 -22.26 7.16
N SER A 53 6.92 -21.86 5.95
CA SER A 53 8.27 -21.44 5.56
C SER A 53 8.40 -19.94 5.31
N VAL A 54 7.30 -19.28 4.92
CA VAL A 54 7.27 -17.87 4.53
C VAL A 54 6.07 -17.17 5.16
N GLY A 55 6.33 -16.14 5.96
CA GLY A 55 5.31 -15.21 6.44
C GLY A 55 5.37 -13.91 5.64
N MET A 56 4.23 -13.43 5.15
CA MET A 56 4.14 -12.13 4.48
C MET A 56 3.19 -11.20 5.24
N ASN A 57 3.63 -9.98 5.45
CA ASN A 57 2.83 -8.93 6.07
C ASN A 57 3.02 -7.60 5.32
N PHE A 58 1.99 -6.77 5.32
CA PHE A 58 1.99 -5.48 4.66
C PHE A 58 1.59 -4.41 5.66
N LYS A 59 2.41 -3.36 5.79
CA LYS A 59 2.06 -2.23 6.66
C LYS A 59 1.17 -1.29 5.85
N LEU A 60 -0.10 -1.28 6.24
CA LEU A 60 -1.11 -0.38 5.72
C LEU A 60 -1.62 0.45 6.90
N ALA A 61 -1.98 1.70 6.63
CA ALA A 61 -2.71 2.50 7.61
C ALA A 61 -4.08 1.84 7.84
N GLU A 62 -4.61 1.97 9.06
CA GLU A 62 -5.91 1.41 9.39
C GLU A 62 -7.02 2.00 8.49
N LYS A 63 -6.88 3.31 8.19
CA LYS A 63 -7.77 4.06 7.33
C LYS A 63 -7.00 5.15 6.59
N TYR A 64 -7.48 5.48 5.40
CA TYR A 64 -6.99 6.57 4.57
C TYR A 64 -8.13 7.54 4.32
N LYS A 65 -7.87 8.84 4.28
CA LYS A 65 -8.87 9.81 3.84
C LYS A 65 -9.06 9.71 2.33
N LEU A 66 -10.23 10.10 1.82
CA LEU A 66 -10.48 10.15 0.37
C LEU A 66 -9.51 11.07 -0.41
N ASN A 67 -8.94 12.06 0.28
CA ASN A 67 -7.96 13.00 -0.25
C ASN A 67 -6.51 12.52 -0.08
N ASP A 68 -6.29 11.45 0.69
CA ASP A 68 -4.98 10.84 0.84
C ASP A 68 -4.64 9.97 -0.37
N GLU A 69 -3.41 9.48 -0.36
CA GLU A 69 -2.87 8.65 -1.42
C GLU A 69 -1.94 7.60 -0.82
N LEU A 70 -1.92 6.40 -1.42
CA LEU A 70 -0.90 5.41 -1.09
C LEU A 70 0.32 5.67 -1.99
N LYS A 71 1.42 6.15 -1.42
CA LYS A 71 2.63 6.47 -2.19
C LYS A 71 3.56 5.26 -2.39
N HIS A 72 3.59 4.36 -1.42
CA HIS A 72 4.41 3.15 -1.43
C HIS A 72 3.73 2.07 -0.62
N LEU A 73 4.15 0.82 -0.82
CA LEU A 73 3.70 -0.33 -0.07
C LEU A 73 4.88 -0.87 0.76
N ASP A 74 4.74 -0.82 2.08
CA ASP A 74 5.70 -1.42 3.01
C ASP A 74 5.42 -2.92 3.13
N VAL A 75 6.38 -3.75 2.68
CA VAL A 75 6.29 -5.21 2.79
C VAL A 75 7.25 -5.74 3.84
N GLU A 76 6.80 -6.73 4.61
CA GLU A 76 7.63 -7.54 5.49
C GLU A 76 7.52 -9.01 5.08
N ILE A 77 8.64 -9.61 4.69
CA ILE A 77 8.73 -11.03 4.31
C ILE A 77 9.62 -11.73 5.33
N LYS A 78 9.04 -12.63 6.11
CA LYS A 78 9.73 -13.42 7.12
C LYS A 78 10.03 -14.81 6.57
N ASN A 79 11.30 -15.20 6.61
CA ASN A 79 11.72 -16.55 6.32
C ASN A 79 11.70 -17.37 7.63
N THR A 80 10.76 -18.29 7.76
CA THR A 80 10.67 -19.24 8.89
C THR A 80 11.27 -20.60 8.55
N SER A 81 11.72 -20.79 7.32
CA SER A 81 12.42 -22.01 6.90
C SER A 81 13.85 -22.07 7.45
N ASN A 82 14.49 -23.23 7.27
CA ASN A 82 15.90 -23.46 7.58
C ASN A 82 16.84 -23.19 6.39
N ARG A 83 16.35 -22.59 5.30
CA ARG A 83 17.10 -22.32 4.05
C ARG A 83 17.04 -20.84 3.70
N ASP A 84 17.96 -20.38 2.86
CA ASP A 84 17.91 -19.02 2.34
C ASP A 84 16.73 -18.87 1.36
N LEU A 85 16.01 -17.76 1.51
CA LEU A 85 14.91 -17.35 0.64
C LEU A 85 15.35 -16.12 -0.15
N TYR A 86 15.16 -16.16 -1.46
CA TYR A 86 15.49 -15.04 -2.34
C TYR A 86 14.21 -14.43 -2.88
N VAL A 87 14.19 -13.10 -2.95
CA VAL A 87 13.12 -12.34 -3.61
C VAL A 87 13.67 -11.79 -4.91
N ASP A 88 12.98 -12.14 -5.99
CA ASP A 88 13.30 -11.73 -7.35
C ASP A 88 12.44 -10.53 -7.74
N TRP A 89 13.01 -9.33 -7.64
CA TRP A 89 12.27 -8.09 -7.87
C TRP A 89 11.98 -7.83 -9.34
N ASP A 90 12.81 -8.33 -10.26
CA ASP A 90 12.59 -8.14 -11.70
C ASP A 90 11.45 -9.03 -12.22
N TYR A 91 11.24 -10.19 -11.60
CA TYR A 91 10.08 -11.04 -11.86
C TYR A 91 8.86 -10.71 -10.98
N SER A 92 8.98 -9.70 -10.11
CA SER A 92 7.88 -9.19 -9.31
C SER A 92 7.19 -8.03 -10.01
N SER A 93 5.88 -7.91 -9.83
CA SER A 93 5.12 -6.85 -10.49
C SER A 93 4.01 -6.27 -9.61
N PHE A 94 3.66 -5.03 -9.88
CA PHE A 94 2.48 -4.38 -9.33
C PHE A 94 1.39 -4.37 -10.39
N VAL A 95 0.19 -4.83 -10.05
CA VAL A 95 -0.99 -4.82 -10.92
C VAL A 95 -1.96 -3.77 -10.39
N ASP A 96 -2.17 -2.72 -11.19
CA ASP A 96 -3.06 -1.63 -10.80
C ASP A 96 -4.56 -2.02 -10.89
N ALA A 97 -5.43 -1.12 -10.44
CA ALA A 97 -6.89 -1.35 -10.47
C ALA A 97 -7.50 -1.44 -11.87
N ALA A 98 -6.76 -1.08 -12.92
CA ALA A 98 -7.15 -1.28 -14.31
C ALA A 98 -6.59 -2.61 -14.87
N GLY A 99 -5.92 -3.42 -14.05
CA GLY A 99 -5.29 -4.68 -14.45
C GLY A 99 -3.95 -4.51 -15.17
N ARG A 100 -3.38 -3.29 -15.21
CA ARG A 100 -2.08 -3.07 -15.86
C ARG A 100 -0.97 -3.54 -14.93
N SER A 101 -0.18 -4.49 -15.41
CA SER A 101 1.03 -4.96 -14.72
C SER A 101 2.20 -4.01 -15.01
N GLN A 102 2.91 -3.62 -13.97
CA GLN A 102 4.03 -2.69 -14.02
C GLN A 102 5.19 -3.25 -13.22
N ARG A 103 6.41 -2.88 -13.60
CA ARG A 103 7.62 -3.29 -12.89
C ARG A 103 7.56 -2.76 -11.46
N LEU A 104 7.79 -3.67 -10.52
CA LEU A 104 7.91 -3.34 -9.11
C LEU A 104 9.33 -2.83 -8.83
N LEU A 105 9.46 -1.74 -8.09
CA LEU A 105 10.74 -1.14 -7.72
C LEU A 105 10.86 -1.03 -6.21
N ARG A 106 12.04 -1.32 -5.69
CA ARG A 106 12.38 -1.08 -4.28
C ARG A 106 12.87 0.33 -4.07
N LEU A 107 12.29 1.05 -3.11
CA LEU A 107 12.76 2.36 -2.65
C LEU A 107 13.87 2.19 -1.62
N THR A 108 15.10 1.97 -2.10
CA THR A 108 16.29 1.92 -1.23
C THR A 108 16.77 3.34 -0.91
N PRO A 109 16.92 3.73 0.38
CA PRO A 109 17.45 5.05 0.73
C PRO A 109 18.83 5.30 0.10
N GLY A 110 19.01 6.45 -0.54
CA GLY A 110 20.28 6.84 -1.16
C GLY A 110 20.58 6.20 -2.51
N MET A 111 19.68 5.36 -3.07
CA MET A 111 19.81 4.94 -4.46
C MET A 111 19.29 6.02 -5.41
N SER A 112 20.14 6.41 -6.37
CA SER A 112 19.68 7.03 -7.61
C SER A 112 19.01 5.94 -8.43
N PHE A 113 17.69 5.93 -8.50
CA PHE A 113 16.97 4.98 -9.35
C PHE A 113 17.28 5.32 -10.81
N ASP A 114 18.12 4.53 -11.46
CA ASP A 114 18.06 4.40 -12.91
C ASP A 114 17.06 3.27 -13.20
N LEU A 115 16.17 3.45 -14.18
CA LEU A 115 15.16 2.43 -14.53
C LEU A 115 15.77 1.27 -15.33
N LEU A 116 16.97 1.45 -15.86
CA LEU A 116 17.59 0.56 -16.83
C LEU A 116 18.27 -0.69 -16.23
N PRO A 117 18.93 -0.67 -15.06
CA PRO A 117 19.59 -1.86 -14.55
C PRO A 117 18.60 -2.91 -14.01
N PRO A 118 18.92 -4.21 -14.16
CA PRO A 118 18.27 -5.30 -13.42
C PRO A 118 18.34 -5.05 -11.91
N GLN A 119 17.27 -5.38 -11.19
CA GLN A 119 17.26 -5.32 -9.74
C GLN A 119 17.92 -6.56 -9.15
N VAL A 120 18.89 -6.34 -8.28
CA VAL A 120 19.57 -7.43 -7.55
C VAL A 120 18.57 -8.15 -6.65
N PHE A 121 18.65 -9.48 -6.57
CA PHE A 121 17.88 -10.28 -5.62
C PHE A 121 18.08 -9.81 -4.17
N SER A 122 17.01 -9.85 -3.38
CA SER A 122 17.15 -9.78 -1.92
C SER A 122 17.28 -11.18 -1.34
N THR A 123 18.26 -11.39 -0.46
CA THR A 123 18.41 -12.65 0.26
C THR A 123 17.88 -12.50 1.68
N ILE A 124 17.09 -13.46 2.14
CA ILE A 124 16.50 -13.52 3.47
C ILE A 124 17.02 -14.81 4.13
N ALA A 125 17.95 -14.66 5.05
CA ALA A 125 18.49 -15.78 5.80
C ALA A 125 17.41 -16.45 6.69
N PRO A 126 17.59 -17.73 7.09
CA PRO A 126 16.72 -18.44 8.01
C PRO A 126 16.40 -17.63 9.27
N GLY A 127 15.11 -17.58 9.63
CA GLY A 127 14.61 -16.85 10.80
C GLY A 127 14.66 -15.32 10.70
N LYS A 128 15.12 -14.75 9.57
CA LYS A 128 15.19 -13.29 9.37
C LYS A 128 13.96 -12.76 8.64
N THR A 129 13.76 -11.45 8.76
CA THR A 129 12.69 -10.71 8.09
C THR A 129 13.31 -9.64 7.20
N LEU A 130 12.92 -9.66 5.93
CA LEU A 130 13.17 -8.57 5.01
C LEU A 130 12.08 -7.52 5.13
N LYS A 131 12.47 -6.24 5.14
CA LYS A 131 11.56 -5.11 5.17
C LYS A 131 11.93 -4.18 4.03
N GLU A 132 11.00 -3.97 3.11
CA GLU A 132 11.25 -3.20 1.90
C GLU A 132 10.10 -2.24 1.64
N LYS A 133 10.44 -1.06 1.12
CA LYS A 133 9.47 -0.11 0.58
C LYS A 133 9.34 -0.33 -0.90
N LEU A 134 8.13 -0.59 -1.36
CA LEU A 134 7.86 -0.91 -2.76
C LEU A 134 7.09 0.21 -3.44
N THR A 135 7.43 0.47 -4.69
CA THR A 135 6.66 1.33 -5.59
C THR A 135 6.58 0.72 -6.98
N ALA A 136 5.79 1.30 -7.87
CA ALA A 136 5.73 0.89 -9.27
C ALA A 136 6.50 1.87 -10.15
N GLU A 137 7.08 1.40 -11.25
CA GLU A 137 7.81 2.25 -12.20
C GLU A 137 7.04 3.50 -12.65
N SER A 138 5.73 3.38 -12.91
CA SER A 138 4.92 4.52 -13.38
C SER A 138 4.75 5.65 -12.36
N THR A 139 5.06 5.39 -11.09
CA THR A 139 4.98 6.37 -9.99
C THR A 139 6.18 7.31 -9.96
N LEU A 140 7.26 6.93 -10.63
CA LEU A 140 8.52 7.66 -10.64
C LEU A 140 8.58 8.60 -11.85
N LYS A 141 9.13 9.80 -11.65
CA LYS A 141 9.54 10.68 -12.74
C LYS A 141 10.96 11.16 -12.51
N ARG A 142 11.65 11.42 -13.61
CA ARG A 142 12.98 12.03 -13.57
C ARG A 142 12.85 13.50 -13.20
N ASP A 143 13.50 13.86 -12.10
CA ASP A 143 13.70 15.24 -11.70
C ASP A 143 14.62 15.93 -12.71
N LYS A 144 14.21 17.13 -13.17
CA LYS A 144 14.90 17.84 -14.26
C LYS A 144 16.20 18.49 -13.81
N GLU A 145 16.36 18.76 -12.52
CA GLU A 145 17.51 19.49 -11.97
C GLU A 145 18.57 18.52 -11.46
N THR A 146 18.14 17.49 -10.74
CA THR A 146 19.04 16.49 -10.13
C THR A 146 19.26 15.27 -11.02
N SER A 147 18.47 15.10 -12.09
CA SER A 147 18.44 13.88 -12.93
C SER A 147 18.09 12.58 -12.20
N LEU A 148 17.76 12.65 -10.91
CA LEU A 148 17.34 11.51 -10.09
C LEU A 148 15.86 11.21 -10.33
N LEU A 149 15.44 9.95 -10.20
CA LEU A 149 14.00 9.69 -10.14
C LEU A 149 13.46 10.04 -8.76
N THR A 150 12.34 10.74 -8.75
CA THR A 150 11.59 11.07 -7.55
C THR A 150 10.16 10.55 -7.68
N GLY A 151 9.54 10.25 -6.53
CA GLY A 151 8.13 9.85 -6.49
C GLY A 151 7.26 11.03 -6.91
N ALA A 152 6.63 10.91 -8.07
CA ALA A 152 5.90 12.00 -8.71
C ALA A 152 4.39 11.77 -8.79
N VAL A 153 3.97 10.51 -8.72
CA VAL A 153 2.57 10.08 -8.72
C VAL A 153 2.41 9.04 -7.61
N PRO A 154 1.32 9.02 -6.85
CA PRO A 154 1.08 7.95 -5.89
C PRO A 154 0.87 6.59 -6.56
N LEU A 155 1.13 5.52 -5.80
CA LEU A 155 0.89 4.14 -6.21
C LEU A 155 -0.61 3.85 -6.35
N ILE A 156 -1.43 4.38 -5.44
CA ILE A 156 -2.90 4.33 -5.51
C ILE A 156 -3.49 5.68 -5.14
N GLU A 157 -4.35 6.21 -6.01
CA GLU A 157 -5.16 7.41 -5.76
C GLU A 157 -6.57 7.03 -5.27
N PHE A 158 -6.94 7.50 -4.09
CA PHE A 158 -8.29 7.30 -3.54
C PHE A 158 -9.30 8.32 -4.09
N SER A 159 -8.83 9.35 -4.79
CA SER A 159 -9.67 10.33 -5.51
C SER A 159 -10.65 9.65 -6.49
N LYS A 160 -10.34 8.45 -6.97
CA LYS A 160 -11.20 7.60 -7.82
C LYS A 160 -12.52 7.21 -7.16
N PHE A 161 -12.63 7.33 -5.84
CA PHE A 161 -13.88 7.13 -5.08
C PHE A 161 -14.76 8.40 -5.03
N LYS A 162 -14.31 9.55 -5.56
CA LYS A 162 -15.11 10.78 -5.64
C LYS A 162 -16.06 10.72 -6.83
N SER A 163 -17.32 11.13 -6.63
CA SER A 163 -18.25 11.28 -7.75
C SER A 163 -17.85 12.47 -8.61
N THR A 164 -17.62 12.25 -9.90
CA THR A 164 -17.66 13.34 -10.88
C THR A 164 -19.12 13.58 -11.29
N PRO A 165 -19.50 14.83 -11.68
CA PRO A 165 -20.88 15.15 -12.08
C PRO A 165 -21.44 14.27 -13.21
N THR A 166 -20.55 13.62 -13.96
CA THR A 166 -20.84 12.78 -15.12
C THR A 166 -20.96 11.28 -14.80
N GLN A 167 -20.62 10.82 -13.59
CA GLN A 167 -20.69 9.41 -13.20
C GLN A 167 -21.93 9.10 -12.34
N LYS A 168 -22.84 8.28 -12.88
CA LYS A 168 -24.07 7.82 -12.19
C LYS A 168 -23.83 6.86 -11.02
N SER A 169 -22.63 6.27 -10.91
CA SER A 169 -22.24 5.44 -9.77
C SER A 169 -20.75 5.56 -9.49
N THR A 170 -20.40 5.93 -8.25
CA THR A 170 -19.04 5.82 -7.75
C THR A 170 -18.75 4.36 -7.40
N PRO A 171 -17.64 3.77 -7.86
CA PRO A 171 -17.25 2.44 -7.42
C PRO A 171 -17.08 2.46 -5.89
N THR A 172 -17.68 1.51 -5.18
CA THR A 172 -17.56 1.40 -3.71
C THR A 172 -16.30 0.66 -3.28
N SER A 173 -15.68 -0.08 -4.21
CA SER A 173 -14.41 -0.77 -4.01
C SER A 173 -13.69 -0.97 -5.33
N PHE A 174 -12.36 -1.11 -5.26
CA PHE A 174 -11.55 -1.65 -6.35
C PHE A 174 -10.46 -2.58 -5.79
N THR A 175 -9.95 -3.46 -6.63
CA THR A 175 -8.86 -4.36 -6.28
C THR A 175 -7.58 -3.97 -6.98
N PHE A 176 -6.45 -4.33 -6.40
CA PHE A 176 -5.12 -4.23 -7.01
C PHE A 176 -4.25 -5.35 -6.42
N ALA A 177 -3.13 -5.68 -7.03
CA ALA A 177 -2.32 -6.81 -6.58
C ALA A 177 -0.82 -6.55 -6.63
N LEU A 178 -0.10 -7.24 -5.75
CA LEU A 178 1.35 -7.33 -5.75
C LEU A 178 1.76 -8.78 -6.03
N ARG A 179 2.43 -9.01 -7.15
CA ARG A 179 3.01 -10.31 -7.50
C ARG A 179 4.45 -10.35 -7.05
N LEU A 180 4.77 -11.25 -6.14
CA LEU A 180 6.11 -11.46 -5.61
C LEU A 180 6.66 -12.77 -6.13
N ALA A 181 7.84 -12.71 -6.75
CA ALA A 181 8.59 -13.88 -7.17
C ALA A 181 9.62 -14.26 -6.09
N LEU A 182 9.50 -15.49 -5.59
CA LEU A 182 10.35 -16.07 -4.55
C LEU A 182 11.13 -17.25 -5.09
N ARG A 183 12.36 -17.42 -4.61
CA ARG A 183 13.19 -18.60 -4.88
C ARG A 183 13.70 -19.19 -3.58
N GLN A 184 13.53 -20.49 -3.40
CA GLN A 184 14.12 -21.22 -2.28
C GLN A 184 15.24 -22.12 -2.82
N VAL A 185 16.42 -22.06 -2.19
CA VAL A 185 17.56 -22.91 -2.57
C VAL A 185 17.47 -24.23 -1.80
N ASP A 186 17.38 -25.34 -2.52
CA ASP A 186 17.41 -26.68 -1.94
C ASP A 186 18.83 -27.27 -2.02
N ALA A 187 19.39 -27.66 -0.86
CA ALA A 187 20.75 -28.22 -0.75
C ALA A 187 20.95 -29.58 -1.45
N GLN A 188 19.88 -30.22 -1.94
CA GLN A 188 19.93 -31.54 -2.58
C GLN A 188 19.59 -31.55 -4.07
N SER A 189 19.34 -30.39 -4.67
CA SER A 189 19.07 -30.34 -6.11
C SER A 189 20.26 -29.79 -6.87
N SER A 190 20.70 -30.54 -7.89
CA SER A 190 21.48 -30.02 -9.01
C SER A 190 20.87 -28.72 -9.54
N PHE A 191 21.68 -27.90 -10.23
CA PHE A 191 21.47 -26.53 -10.76
C PHE A 191 20.05 -26.15 -11.30
N SER A 192 19.13 -27.11 -11.47
CA SER A 192 17.71 -26.97 -11.83
C SER A 192 16.71 -26.93 -10.66
N GLY A 193 17.10 -27.09 -9.38
CA GLY A 193 16.14 -27.21 -8.26
C GLY A 193 15.96 -26.00 -7.35
N ASN A 194 16.24 -24.80 -7.86
CA ASN A 194 15.67 -23.60 -7.27
C ASN A 194 14.15 -23.61 -7.50
N ARG A 195 13.37 -23.80 -6.44
CA ARG A 195 11.91 -23.72 -6.54
C ARG A 195 11.52 -22.26 -6.67
N PHE A 196 11.04 -21.90 -7.86
CA PHE A 196 10.54 -20.57 -8.18
C PHE A 196 9.04 -20.52 -7.92
N HIS A 197 8.60 -19.63 -7.05
CA HIS A 197 7.21 -19.47 -6.63
C HIS A 197 6.76 -18.03 -6.90
N VAL A 198 5.62 -17.86 -7.55
CA VAL A 198 4.99 -16.54 -7.73
C VAL A 198 3.78 -16.48 -6.83
N ILE A 199 3.78 -15.53 -5.90
CA ILE A 199 2.69 -15.30 -4.95
C ILE A 199 2.00 -14.00 -5.30
N ASN A 200 0.69 -14.08 -5.58
CA ASN A 200 -0.15 -12.93 -5.92
C ASN A 200 -0.87 -12.43 -4.66
N CYS A 201 -0.42 -11.31 -4.11
CA CYS A 201 -1.04 -10.68 -2.95
C CYS A 201 -2.11 -9.69 -3.43
N GLU A 202 -3.37 -10.09 -3.37
CA GLU A 202 -4.49 -9.24 -3.76
C GLU A 202 -4.97 -8.34 -2.60
N PHE A 203 -5.19 -7.06 -2.91
CA PHE A 203 -5.70 -6.06 -1.99
C PHE A 203 -7.02 -5.52 -2.49
N THR A 204 -7.96 -5.31 -1.57
CA THR A 204 -9.21 -4.61 -1.84
C THR A 204 -9.21 -3.27 -1.12
N ALA A 205 -9.31 -2.18 -1.87
CA ALA A 205 -9.61 -0.87 -1.33
C ALA A 205 -11.14 -0.72 -1.32
N LYS A 206 -11.71 -0.50 -0.13
CA LYS A 206 -13.16 -0.28 0.05
C LYS A 206 -13.40 1.09 0.66
N LYS A 207 -14.36 1.82 0.11
CA LYS A 207 -14.92 3.01 0.75
C LYS A 207 -15.73 2.56 1.96
N LEU A 208 -15.42 3.10 3.14
CA LEU A 208 -16.20 2.82 4.33
C LEU A 208 -17.53 3.57 4.26
N PRO A 209 -18.65 2.91 4.59
CA PRO A 209 -19.93 3.59 4.66
C PRO A 209 -19.87 4.65 5.75
N ARG A 210 -20.48 5.79 5.45
CA ARG A 210 -20.66 6.92 6.35
C ARG A 210 -21.20 6.41 7.68
N GLN A 211 -20.49 6.63 8.79
CA GLN A 211 -21.01 6.26 10.10
C GLN A 211 -22.28 7.08 10.37
N SER A 212 -23.45 6.47 10.24
CA SER A 212 -24.70 7.06 10.74
C SER A 212 -24.63 7.02 12.26
N LEU A 213 -24.51 8.20 12.86
CA LEU A 213 -24.45 8.42 14.31
C LEU A 213 -25.81 8.15 14.98
N PHE A 214 -26.54 7.09 14.61
CA PHE A 214 -27.76 6.64 15.28
C PHE A 214 -27.92 5.12 15.10
N SER A 215 -27.23 4.36 15.93
CA SER A 215 -27.57 2.98 16.25
C SER A 215 -27.36 2.85 17.76
N LYS A 216 -28.40 3.23 18.49
CA LYS A 216 -28.61 2.90 19.90
C LYS A 216 -29.79 1.95 19.95
#